data_AF-A0AAV0LYC4-F1
#
_entry.id   AF-A0AAV0LYC4-F1
#
_cell.length_a   1.000
_cell.length_b   1.000
_cell.length_c   1.000
_cell.angle_alpha   90.00
_cell.angle_beta   90.00
_cell.angle_gamma   90.00
#
_symmetry.space_group_name_H-M   'P 1'
#
loop_
_entity.id
_entity.type
_entity.pdbx_description
1 polymer ?
#
loop_
_entity_poly.entity_id
_entity_poly.type
_entity_poly.pdbx_seq_one_letter_code
_entity_poly.pdbx_strand_id
1 'polypeptide(L)'
;MMESGGGGRRTKVLVHLPSGQAVTSYAALERILFGLGWERYYGEPELLQFHKRSSIDLISLPLDFQRFSSVYMYDIVVKNPNLFHVRDEYIH
;
A
#
# COMPACT_ATOMS: atom_id res chain seq x y z
N MET A 1 -14.07 29.32 27.35
CA MET A 1 -12.85 28.49 27.51
C MET A 1 -12.52 27.92 26.14
N MET A 2 -11.27 28.07 25.71
CA MET A 2 -10.77 27.56 24.42
C MET A 2 -10.56 26.05 24.51
N GLU A 3 -10.99 25.29 23.51
CA GLU A 3 -10.40 23.98 23.19
C GLU A 3 -9.78 24.05 21.81
N SER A 4 -8.45 24.02 21.80
CA SER A 4 -7.60 23.95 20.63
C SER A 4 -7.76 22.58 19.99
N GLY A 5 -8.64 22.45 19.00
CA GLY A 5 -8.73 21.24 18.18
C GLY A 5 -7.52 21.15 17.27
N GLY A 6 -6.41 20.60 17.77
CA GLY A 6 -5.24 20.23 16.98
C GLY A 6 -5.64 19.24 15.89
N GLY A 7 -5.94 19.76 14.70
CA GLY A 7 -6.31 18.99 13.52
C GLY A 7 -5.10 18.28 12.94
N GLY A 8 -4.60 17.27 13.65
CA GLY A 8 -3.59 16.34 13.13
C GLY A 8 -4.12 15.73 11.84
N ARG A 9 -3.38 15.89 10.75
CA ARG A 9 -3.77 15.40 9.42
C ARG A 9 -3.75 13.88 9.44
N ARG A 10 -4.91 13.24 9.56
CA ARG A 10 -5.01 11.77 9.52
C ARG A 10 -4.50 11.29 8.16
N THR A 11 -3.40 10.56 8.15
CA THR A 11 -2.89 9.92 6.93
C THR A 11 -3.27 8.45 6.95
N LYS A 12 -3.63 7.90 5.79
CA LYS A 12 -3.88 6.47 5.69
C LYS A 12 -2.55 5.78 5.44
N VAL A 13 -2.30 4.68 6.14
CA VAL A 13 -1.09 3.86 5.98
C VAL A 13 -1.48 2.41 5.69
N LEU A 14 -0.75 1.79 4.76
CA LEU A 14 -0.88 0.36 4.49
C LEU A 14 -0.04 -0.41 5.52
N VAL A 15 -0.63 -1.37 6.22
CA VAL A 15 0.04 -2.17 7.25
C VAL A 15 0.08 -3.62 6.82
N HIS A 16 1.27 -4.24 6.91
CA HIS A 16 1.46 -5.66 6.68
C HIS A 16 1.21 -6.45 7.97
N LEU A 17 0.08 -7.16 8.01
CA LEU A 17 -0.46 -7.79 9.23
C LEU A 17 0.49 -8.79 9.89
N PRO A 18 1.16 -9.72 9.17
CA PRO A 18 2.12 -10.65 9.78
C PRO A 18 3.27 -9.97 10.53
N SER A 19 3.74 -8.81 10.05
CA SER A 19 4.84 -8.06 10.69
C SER A 19 4.36 -6.97 11.67
N GLY A 20 3.08 -6.58 11.58
CA GLY A 20 2.54 -5.40 12.25
C GLY A 20 3.09 -4.05 11.80
N GLN A 21 3.97 -4.01 10.79
CA GLN A 21 4.65 -2.79 10.35
C GLN A 21 3.91 -2.07 9.22
N ALA A 22 3.99 -0.75 9.21
CA ALA A 22 3.55 0.08 8.09
C ALA A 22 4.50 -0.08 6.90
N VAL A 23 3.92 -0.09 5.70
CA VAL A 23 4.67 -0.08 4.43
C VAL A 23 5.03 1.36 4.11
N THR A 24 6.32 1.68 4.18
CA THR A 24 6.84 3.05 4.02
C THR A 24 7.59 3.29 2.72
N SER A 25 7.74 2.26 1.87
CA SER A 25 8.39 2.37 0.55
C SER A 25 7.99 1.25 -0.39
N TYR A 26 8.17 1.45 -1.71
CA TYR A 26 7.95 0.39 -2.69
C TYR A 26 8.90 -0.78 -2.52
N ALA A 27 10.16 -0.56 -2.14
CA ALA A 27 11.10 -1.65 -1.88
C ALA A 27 10.64 -2.57 -0.72
N ALA A 28 9.95 -2.02 0.29
CA ALA A 28 9.33 -2.84 1.34
C ALA A 28 8.11 -3.62 0.81
N LEU A 29 7.24 -2.96 0.04
CA LEU A 29 6.07 -3.58 -0.57
C LEU A 29 6.44 -4.70 -1.54
N GLU A 30 7.41 -4.47 -2.42
CA GLU A 30 7.91 -5.41 -3.43
C GLU A 30 8.40 -6.70 -2.80
N ARG A 31 9.21 -6.60 -1.74
CA ARG A 31 9.70 -7.79 -1.02
C ARG A 31 8.57 -8.64 -0.48
N ILE A 32 7.54 -8.01 0.08
CA ILE A 32 6.36 -8.72 0.60
C ILE A 32 5.59 -9.36 -0.56
N LEU A 33 5.27 -8.58 -1.60
CA LEU A 33 4.52 -9.06 -2.76
C LEU A 33 5.24 -10.22 -3.48
N PHE A 34 6.56 -10.15 -3.65
CA PHE A 34 7.37 -11.23 -4.22
C PHE A 34 7.32 -12.49 -3.35
N GLY A 35 7.43 -12.35 -2.02
CA GLY A 35 7.25 -13.47 -1.09
C GLY A 35 5.87 -14.12 -1.17
N LEU A 36 4.86 -13.37 -1.58
CA LEU A 36 3.50 -13.89 -1.82
C LEU A 36 3.34 -14.51 -3.22
N GLY A 37 4.31 -14.36 -4.13
CA GLY A 37 4.24 -14.86 -5.51
C GLY A 37 3.69 -13.87 -6.53
N TRP A 38 3.70 -12.57 -6.23
CA TRP A 38 3.54 -11.53 -7.25
C TRP A 38 4.86 -11.34 -8.00
N GLU A 39 4.78 -10.92 -9.25
CA GLU A 39 5.94 -10.66 -10.11
C GLU A 39 5.82 -9.28 -10.75
N ARG A 40 6.97 -8.64 -11.03
CA ARG A 40 7.00 -7.33 -11.68
C ARG A 40 6.42 -7.45 -13.10
N TYR A 41 5.45 -6.61 -13.42
CA TYR A 41 4.84 -6.52 -14.74
C TYR A 41 5.22 -5.20 -15.42
N TYR A 42 5.55 -5.27 -16.71
CA TYR A 42 6.03 -4.14 -17.52
C TYR A 42 5.03 -3.81 -18.64
N GLY A 43 3.75 -3.67 -18.30
CA GLY A 43 2.71 -3.29 -19.27
C GLY A 43 2.70 -1.80 -19.56
N GLU A 44 2.74 -0.98 -18.51
CA GLU A 44 2.73 0.48 -18.61
C GLU A 44 4.06 1.04 -18.05
N PRO A 45 4.88 1.72 -18.88
CA PRO A 45 6.21 2.18 -18.47
C PRO A 45 6.16 3.26 -17.39
N GLU A 46 5.03 3.96 -17.26
CA GLU A 46 4.82 5.03 -16.27
C GLU A 46 4.28 4.51 -14.93
N LEU A 47 4.09 3.20 -14.78
CA LEU A 47 3.52 2.58 -13.58
C LEU A 47 4.43 1.49 -12.99
N LEU A 48 4.31 1.35 -11.67
CA LEU A 48 4.84 0.21 -10.93
C LEU A 48 3.74 -0.86 -10.81
N GLN A 49 3.72 -1.80 -11.75
CA GLN A 49 2.74 -2.89 -11.83
C GLN A 49 3.26 -4.24 -11.33
N PHE A 50 2.36 -5.03 -10.76
CA PHE A 50 2.59 -6.41 -10.33
C PHE A 50 1.47 -7.32 -10.83
N HIS A 51 1.84 -8.45 -11.39
CA HIS A 51 0.93 -9.51 -11.81
C HIS A 51 1.05 -10.70 -10.86
N LYS A 52 -0.07 -11.36 -10.59
CA LYS A 52 -0.10 -12.59 -9.81
C LYS A 52 -0.14 -13.81 -10.72
N ARG A 53 0.94 -14.61 -10.79
CA ARG A 53 1.00 -15.77 -11.70
C ARG A 53 -0.12 -16.80 -11.52
N SER A 54 -0.69 -16.89 -10.32
CA SER A 54 -1.77 -17.82 -10.00
C SER A 54 -3.17 -17.29 -10.30
N SER A 55 -3.31 -16.03 -10.73
CA SER A 55 -4.60 -15.39 -11.03
C SER A 55 -4.47 -14.36 -12.17
N ILE A 56 -5.56 -13.66 -12.48
CA ILE A 56 -5.54 -12.55 -13.45
C ILE A 56 -5.35 -11.19 -12.77
N ASP A 57 -4.99 -11.18 -11.49
CA ASP A 57 -4.92 -9.95 -10.72
C ASP A 57 -3.71 -9.10 -11.11
N LEU A 58 -3.95 -7.80 -11.19
CA LEU A 58 -2.97 -6.78 -11.51
C LEU A 58 -3.04 -5.65 -10.46
N ILE A 59 -1.93 -5.38 -9.78
CA ILE A 59 -1.77 -4.19 -8.94
C ILE A 59 -1.04 -3.13 -9.78
N SER A 60 -1.58 -1.92 -9.87
CA SER A 60 -0.97 -0.80 -10.61
C SER A 60 -0.74 0.38 -9.68
N LEU A 61 0.52 0.75 -9.47
CA LEU A 61 0.94 1.81 -8.54
C LEU A 61 1.64 2.95 -9.30
N PRO A 62 1.63 4.19 -8.78
CA PRO A 62 2.47 5.24 -9.32
C PRO A 62 3.95 4.90 -9.09
N LEU A 63 4.86 5.46 -9.90
CA LEU A 63 6.30 5.27 -9.71
C LEU A 63 6.83 6.00 -8.47
N ASP A 64 6.20 7.12 -8.11
CA ASP A 64 6.55 7.91 -6.95
C ASP A 64 5.68 7.51 -5.74
N PHE A 65 6.34 7.06 -4.67
CA PHE A 65 5.68 6.67 -3.43
C PHE A 65 4.93 7.82 -2.76
N GLN A 66 5.33 9.08 -2.99
CA GLN A 66 4.58 10.24 -2.49
C GLN A 66 3.16 10.33 -3.08
N ARG A 67 2.92 9.69 -4.23
CA ARG A 67 1.60 9.60 -4.88
C ARG A 67 0.81 8.36 -4.45
N PHE A 68 1.36 7.52 -3.57
CA PHE A 68 0.72 6.32 -3.06
C PHE A 68 -0.43 6.68 -2.10
N SER A 69 -1.61 6.90 -2.67
CA SER A 69 -2.85 7.22 -1.94
C SER A 69 -3.59 5.97 -1.46
N SER A 70 -4.63 6.18 -0.65
CA SER A 70 -5.49 5.12 -0.11
C SER A 70 -6.15 4.27 -1.19
N VAL A 71 -6.43 4.81 -2.39
CA VAL A 71 -7.01 4.05 -3.51
C VAL A 71 -6.12 2.85 -3.85
N TYR A 72 -4.81 3.07 -3.98
CA TYR A 72 -3.85 2.01 -4.25
C TYR A 72 -3.68 1.06 -3.06
N MET A 73 -3.77 1.58 -1.83
CA MET A 73 -3.69 0.76 -0.63
C MET A 73 -4.85 -0.23 -0.54
N TYR A 74 -6.08 0.23 -0.80
CA TYR A 74 -7.26 -0.63 -0.78
C TYR A 74 -7.25 -1.65 -1.91
N ASP A 75 -6.72 -1.29 -3.09
CA ASP A 75 -6.54 -2.25 -4.19
C ASP A 75 -5.65 -3.44 -3.78
N ILE A 76 -4.54 -3.16 -3.08
CA ILE A 76 -3.65 -4.20 -2.53
C ILE A 76 -4.38 -5.05 -1.49
N VAL A 77 -5.17 -4.44 -0.59
CA VAL A 77 -5.93 -5.16 0.45
C VAL A 77 -6.95 -6.11 -0.16
N VAL A 78 -7.70 -5.67 -1.18
CA VAL A 78 -8.70 -6.51 -1.87
C VAL A 78 -8.03 -7.71 -2.54
N LYS A 79 -6.86 -7.52 -3.15
CA LYS A 79 -6.11 -8.59 -3.85
C LYS A 79 -5.30 -9.50 -2.92
N ASN A 80 -5.07 -9.07 -1.68
CA ASN A 80 -4.30 -9.81 -0.68
C ASN A 80 -5.04 -9.79 0.67
N PRO A 81 -6.26 -10.37 0.74
CA PRO A 81 -7.07 -10.32 1.94
C PRO A 81 -6.35 -10.99 3.11
N ASN A 82 -6.55 -10.47 4.33
CA ASN A 82 -5.92 -10.92 5.58
C ASN A 82 -4.40 -10.75 5.69
N LEU A 83 -3.73 -10.21 4.67
CA LEU A 83 -2.29 -9.92 4.70
C LEU A 83 -1.99 -8.43 4.91
N PHE A 84 -2.90 -7.58 4.44
CA PHE A 84 -2.79 -6.13 4.58
C PHE A 84 -4.04 -5.51 5.18
N HIS A 85 -3.86 -4.33 5.77
CA HIS A 85 -4.96 -3.47 6.22
C HIS A 85 -4.58 -2.00 6.09
N VAL A 86 -5.56 -1.13 5.89
CA VAL A 86 -5.36 0.33 5.86
C VAL A 86 -5.73 0.91 7.22
N ARG A 87 -4.81 1.60 7.89
CA ARG A 87 -5.04 2.26 9.18
C ARG A 87 -4.94 3.77 9.06
N ASP A 88 -5.60 4.48 9.97
CA ASP A 88 -5.35 5.90 10.19
C ASP A 88 -4.10 6.07 11.07
N GLU A 89 -3.16 6.88 10.62
CA GLU A 89 -2.03 7.35 11.40
C GLU A 89 -2.25 8.81 11.80
N TYR A 90 -2.12 9.08 13.10
CA TYR A 90 -2.18 10.43 13.65
C TYR A 90 -0.77 10.98 13.72
N ILE A 91 -0.46 11.93 12.85
CA ILE A 91 0.72 12.80 13.01
C ILE A 91 0.37 13.88 14.04
N HIS A 92 1.14 13.92 15.13
CA HIS A 92 1.05 14.89 16.21
C HIS A 92 1.81 16.17 15.88
#